data_AF-A0A0Q5IN90-F1
#
_entry.id   AF-A0A0Q5IN90-F1
#
_cell.length_a   1.000
_cell.length_b   1.000
_cell.length_c   1.000
_cell.angle_alpha   90.00
_cell.angle_beta   90.00
_cell.angle_gamma   90.00
#
_symmetry.space_group_name_H-M   'P 1'
#
loop_
_entity.id
_entity.type
_entity.pdbx_description
1 polymer ?
#
loop_
_entity_poly.entity_id
_entity_poly.type
_entity_poly.pdbx_seq_one_letter_code
_entity_poly.pdbx_strand_id
1 'polypeptide(L)'
;MTTTPTLYRPESGKLLHLPGCTHLTDTDPTTLVLAQDGDRDRYAICKSCQPEIDGSAPREWFDSLDVALGALPMPLENRPRCKELAAGIAYDRIYIPSSHQYVAIGTVKGVLAYFSVGVVDLQPSGGPKSRELFPNYAGPTTGTRGKTHAEMDETVCPVHNEVLPATGVCDYCT
;
A
#
# COMPACT_ATOMS: atom_id res chain seq x y z
N MET A 1 -24.34 1.45 14.51
CA MET A 1 -24.20 2.54 13.52
C MET A 1 -22.92 2.28 12.76
N THR A 2 -23.01 1.98 11.47
CA THR A 2 -21.84 1.74 10.61
C THR A 2 -21.26 3.11 10.28
N THR A 3 -20.08 3.44 10.81
CA THR A 3 -19.42 4.70 10.44
C THR A 3 -19.06 4.64 8.96
N THR A 4 -19.53 5.62 8.18
CA THR A 4 -19.13 5.78 6.79
C THR A 4 -17.61 5.97 6.72
N PRO A 5 -16.86 5.13 5.98
CA PRO A 5 -15.42 5.27 5.92
C PRO A 5 -15.04 6.56 5.20
N THR A 6 -14.01 7.23 5.72
CA THR A 6 -13.41 8.40 5.08
C THR A 6 -12.75 7.99 3.77
N LEU A 7 -13.03 8.72 2.68
CA LEU A 7 -12.47 8.45 1.35
C LEU A 7 -11.64 9.62 0.84
N TYR A 8 -10.70 9.32 -0.05
CA TYR A 8 -9.78 10.27 -0.67
C TYR A 8 -9.73 10.09 -2.17
N ARG A 9 -9.42 11.16 -2.87
CA ARG A 9 -9.03 11.13 -4.27
C ARG A 9 -7.78 11.98 -4.47
N PRO A 10 -6.88 11.60 -5.39
CA PRO A 10 -5.94 12.58 -5.96
C PRO A 10 -6.72 13.75 -6.56
N GLU A 11 -6.18 14.96 -6.52
CA GLU A 11 -6.85 16.17 -7.05
C GLU A 11 -7.34 16.00 -8.50
N SER A 12 -6.51 15.35 -9.34
CA SER A 12 -6.80 15.00 -10.75
C SER A 12 -7.53 13.65 -10.92
N GLY A 13 -7.70 12.89 -9.83
CA GLY A 13 -8.28 11.56 -9.83
C GLY A 13 -9.81 11.56 -9.92
N LYS A 14 -10.36 10.54 -10.59
CA LYS A 14 -11.81 10.31 -10.75
C LYS A 14 -12.37 9.22 -9.84
N LEU A 15 -11.52 8.62 -8.99
CA LEU A 15 -11.88 7.51 -8.13
C LEU A 15 -11.71 7.89 -6.67
N LEU A 16 -12.61 7.38 -5.83
CA LEU A 16 -12.53 7.47 -4.37
C LEU A 16 -11.84 6.23 -3.80
N HIS A 17 -10.95 6.44 -2.84
CA HIS A 17 -10.08 5.42 -2.26
C HIS A 17 -10.12 5.47 -0.74
N LEU A 18 -9.94 4.33 -0.08
CA LEU A 18 -9.58 4.31 1.34
C LEU A 18 -8.15 4.88 1.51
N PRO A 19 -7.82 5.50 2.66
CA PRO A 19 -6.50 6.08 2.89
C PRO A 19 -5.35 5.11 2.63
N GLY A 20 -5.46 3.87 3.13
CA GLY A 20 -4.46 2.82 2.94
C GLY A 20 -4.45 2.14 1.56
N CYS A 21 -5.26 2.62 0.60
CA CYS A 21 -5.30 2.02 -0.74
C CYS A 21 -3.94 2.14 -1.43
N THR A 22 -3.47 1.06 -2.03
CA THR A 22 -2.20 1.03 -2.78
C THR A 22 -2.14 2.03 -3.93
N HIS A 23 -3.29 2.40 -4.51
CA HIS A 23 -3.35 3.44 -5.54
C HIS A 23 -3.04 4.86 -5.01
N LEU A 24 -3.08 5.07 -3.70
CA LEU A 24 -2.73 6.35 -3.08
C LEU A 24 -1.28 6.40 -2.60
N THR A 25 -0.53 5.31 -2.58
CA THR A 25 0.75 5.21 -1.86
C THR A 25 1.76 6.28 -2.32
N ASP A 26 1.80 6.58 -3.62
CA ASP A 26 2.71 7.60 -4.21
C ASP A 26 2.07 8.96 -4.43
N THR A 27 0.79 9.10 -4.11
CA THR A 27 0.16 10.40 -4.22
C THR A 27 0.71 11.30 -3.12
N ASP A 28 1.18 12.48 -3.50
CA ASP A 28 1.59 13.50 -2.54
C ASP A 28 0.40 13.77 -1.59
N PRO A 29 0.57 13.55 -0.28
CA PRO A 29 -0.47 13.78 0.73
C PRO A 29 -1.09 15.16 0.67
N THR A 30 -0.33 16.17 0.26
CA THR A 30 -0.82 17.54 0.15
C THR A 30 -1.78 17.74 -1.03
N THR A 31 -1.77 16.82 -2.00
CA THR A 31 -2.66 16.81 -3.18
C THR A 31 -3.85 15.85 -3.01
N LEU A 32 -3.91 15.13 -1.89
CA LEU A 32 -5.04 14.26 -1.58
C LEU A 32 -6.23 15.09 -1.10
N VAL A 33 -7.32 14.99 -1.85
CA VAL A 33 -8.59 15.67 -1.54
C VAL A 33 -9.47 14.71 -0.74
N LEU A 34 -9.91 15.16 0.44
CA LEU A 34 -10.91 14.47 1.25
C LEU A 34 -12.26 14.49 0.53
N ALA A 35 -12.85 13.31 0.35
CA ALA A 35 -14.19 13.16 -0.21
C ALA A 35 -15.23 13.84 0.67
N GLN A 36 -16.02 14.74 0.09
CA GLN A 36 -17.16 15.40 0.72
C GLN A 36 -18.46 14.60 0.51
N ASP A 37 -19.53 14.96 1.22
CA ASP A 37 -20.80 14.22 1.21
C ASP A 37 -21.42 14.04 -0.20
N GLY A 38 -21.13 14.94 -1.16
CA GLY A 38 -21.58 14.83 -2.55
C GLY A 38 -20.60 14.16 -3.52
N ASP A 39 -19.37 13.84 -3.09
CA ASP A 39 -18.36 13.23 -3.98
C ASP A 39 -18.72 11.79 -4.35
N ARG A 40 -19.47 11.09 -3.49
CA ARG A 40 -19.92 9.71 -3.73
C ARG A 40 -20.94 9.61 -4.88
N ASP A 41 -21.66 10.68 -5.17
CA ASP A 41 -22.59 10.74 -6.31
C ASP A 41 -21.87 11.07 -7.63
N ARG A 42 -20.67 11.67 -7.54
CA ARG A 42 -19.91 12.21 -8.67
C ARG A 42 -18.78 11.30 -9.13
N TYR A 43 -18.17 10.56 -8.21
CA TYR A 43 -16.97 9.76 -8.46
C TYR A 43 -17.23 8.31 -8.10
N ALA A 44 -16.75 7.40 -8.96
CA ALA A 44 -16.80 5.98 -8.65
C ALA A 44 -15.81 5.64 -7.53
N ILE A 45 -16.14 4.63 -6.73
CA ILE A 45 -15.22 4.08 -5.73
C ILE A 45 -14.24 3.14 -6.45
N CYS A 46 -12.98 3.18 -6.03
CA CYS A 46 -11.96 2.26 -6.49
C CYS A 46 -12.42 0.80 -6.29
N LYS A 47 -12.29 -0.01 -7.33
CA LYS A 47 -12.72 -1.42 -7.31
C LYS A 47 -12.08 -2.25 -6.20
N SER A 48 -10.85 -1.92 -5.80
CA SER A 48 -10.16 -2.59 -4.70
C SER A 48 -10.68 -2.16 -3.32
N CYS A 49 -11.16 -0.91 -3.19
CA CYS A 49 -11.72 -0.40 -1.94
C CYS A 49 -13.20 -0.75 -1.76
N GLN A 50 -13.93 -0.93 -2.87
CA GLN A 50 -15.38 -1.14 -2.86
C GLN A 50 -15.80 -2.32 -1.94
N PRO A 51 -15.21 -3.53 -2.04
CA PRO A 51 -15.55 -4.66 -1.16
C PRO A 51 -15.28 -4.41 0.33
N GLU A 52 -14.32 -3.55 0.65
CA GLU A 52 -14.00 -3.21 2.04
C GLU A 52 -14.99 -2.20 2.61
N ILE A 53 -15.50 -1.31 1.76
CA ILE A 53 -16.46 -0.24 2.09
C ILE A 53 -17.87 -0.80 2.25
N ASP A 54 -18.29 -1.68 1.36
CA ASP A 54 -19.60 -2.35 1.45
C ASP A 54 -19.61 -3.52 2.45
N GLY A 55 -18.44 -3.93 2.93
CA GLY A 55 -18.27 -5.01 3.89
C GLY A 55 -18.39 -6.41 3.28
N SER A 56 -18.33 -6.54 1.95
CA SER A 56 -18.38 -7.83 1.27
C SER A 56 -17.04 -8.58 1.30
N ALA A 57 -15.92 -7.87 1.52
CA ALA A 57 -14.60 -8.50 1.67
C ALA A 57 -14.37 -8.99 3.11
N PRO A 58 -13.88 -10.23 3.29
CA PRO A 58 -13.51 -10.70 4.62
C PRO A 58 -12.33 -9.88 5.17
N ARG A 59 -12.36 -9.68 6.49
CA ARG A 59 -11.28 -9.08 7.25
C ARG A 59 -10.74 -10.15 8.20
N GLU A 60 -9.44 -10.29 8.23
CA GLU A 60 -8.77 -11.08 9.25
C GLU A 60 -8.50 -10.16 10.45
N TRP A 61 -8.99 -10.57 11.63
CA TRP A 61 -8.87 -9.79 12.86
C TRP A 61 -7.75 -10.35 13.72
N PHE A 62 -7.02 -9.45 14.39
CA PHE A 62 -5.86 -9.81 15.21
C PHE A 62 -5.98 -9.19 16.60
N ASP A 63 -5.50 -9.92 17.61
CA ASP A 63 -5.39 -9.43 18.98
C ASP A 63 -4.07 -8.67 19.24
N SER A 64 -3.13 -8.73 18.30
CA SER A 64 -1.80 -8.14 18.41
C SER A 64 -1.37 -7.45 17.13
N LEU A 65 -0.90 -6.22 17.27
CA LEU A 65 -0.32 -5.46 16.16
C LEU A 65 0.93 -6.15 15.60
N ASP A 66 1.70 -6.83 16.46
CA ASP A 66 2.90 -7.56 16.02
C ASP A 66 2.54 -8.72 15.10
N VAL A 67 1.49 -9.47 15.44
CA VAL A 67 1.00 -10.60 14.61
C VAL A 67 0.43 -10.08 13.30
N ALA A 68 -0.35 -8.99 13.34
CA ALA A 68 -0.89 -8.37 12.14
C ALA A 68 0.23 -7.85 11.20
N LEU A 69 1.22 -7.13 11.72
CA LEU A 69 2.39 -6.71 10.94
C LEU A 69 3.20 -7.91 10.44
N GLY A 70 3.15 -9.03 11.16
CA GLY A 70 3.67 -10.34 10.77
C GLY A 70 3.06 -10.90 9.49
N ALA A 71 1.75 -10.74 9.33
CA ALA A 71 0.97 -11.23 8.20
C ALA A 71 1.03 -10.31 6.95
N LEU A 72 1.55 -9.08 7.11
CA LEU A 72 1.80 -8.16 5.99
C LEU A 72 3.22 -8.41 5.43
N PRO A 73 3.42 -8.46 4.10
CA PRO A 73 4.74 -8.60 3.47
C PRO A 73 5.55 -7.28 3.53
N MET A 74 5.63 -6.68 4.72
CA MET A 74 6.39 -5.48 5.03
C MET A 74 7.82 -5.85 5.50
N PRO A 75 8.85 -5.08 5.11
CA PRO A 75 10.20 -5.23 5.66
C PRO A 75 10.23 -5.26 7.19
N LEU A 76 10.99 -6.20 7.78
CA LEU A 76 11.07 -6.36 9.23
C LEU A 76 11.54 -5.07 9.93
N GLU A 77 12.43 -4.32 9.28
CA GLU A 77 12.97 -3.05 9.75
C GLU A 77 11.92 -1.93 9.87
N ASN A 78 10.79 -2.00 9.16
CA ASN A 78 9.71 -1.01 9.24
C ASN A 78 8.77 -1.30 10.43
N ARG A 79 8.75 -2.52 10.94
CA ARG A 79 7.81 -2.95 12.00
C ARG A 79 8.01 -2.21 13.33
N PRO A 80 9.24 -1.97 13.82
CA PRO A 80 9.46 -1.14 15.02
C PRO A 80 8.84 0.24 14.89
N ARG A 81 9.02 0.90 13.73
CA ARG A 81 8.46 2.23 13.49
C ARG A 81 6.93 2.22 13.47
N CYS A 82 6.31 1.20 12.88
CA CYS A 82 4.86 1.01 12.97
C CYS A 82 4.36 0.96 14.42
N LYS A 83 5.08 0.22 15.28
CA LYS A 83 4.72 0.08 16.70
C LYS A 83 4.87 1.41 17.45
N GLU A 84 5.94 2.16 17.18
CA GLU A 84 6.14 3.50 17.75
C GLU A 84 4.99 4.45 17.39
N LEU A 85 4.59 4.47 16.12
CA LEU A 85 3.48 5.28 15.65
C LEU A 85 2.14 4.82 16.26
N ALA A 86 1.94 3.52 16.40
CA ALA A 86 0.75 2.96 17.03
C ALA A 86 0.67 3.23 18.53
N ALA A 87 1.81 3.36 19.24
CA ALA A 87 1.84 3.57 20.68
C ALA A 87 1.15 4.87 21.12
N GLY A 88 1.08 5.87 20.23
CA GLY A 88 0.34 7.12 20.46
C GLY A 88 -1.16 7.05 20.19
N ILE A 89 -1.68 5.88 19.81
CA ILE A 89 -3.06 5.71 19.35
C ILE A 89 -3.81 4.77 20.30
N ALA A 90 -4.96 5.22 20.80
CA ALA A 90 -5.90 4.34 21.51
C ALA A 90 -6.76 3.58 20.49
N TYR A 91 -6.51 2.28 20.34
CA TYR A 91 -7.24 1.38 19.43
C TYR A 91 -7.65 0.09 20.14
N ASP A 92 -8.78 -0.50 19.71
CA ASP A 92 -9.33 -1.77 20.21
C ASP A 92 -9.55 -2.81 19.09
N ARG A 93 -9.19 -2.44 17.85
CA ARG A 93 -9.42 -3.21 16.64
C ARG A 93 -8.20 -3.20 15.76
N ILE A 94 -7.80 -4.39 15.31
CA ILE A 94 -6.70 -4.61 14.38
C ILE A 94 -7.19 -5.57 13.31
N TYR A 95 -7.03 -5.22 12.04
CA TYR A 95 -7.38 -6.12 10.96
C TYR A 95 -6.51 -5.96 9.73
N ILE A 96 -6.52 -6.98 8.89
CA ILE A 96 -5.99 -6.97 7.52
C ILE A 96 -7.16 -7.28 6.57
N PRO A 97 -7.35 -6.49 5.49
CA PRO A 97 -8.32 -6.85 4.47
C PRO A 97 -7.82 -8.06 3.67
N SER A 98 -8.73 -8.80 3.03
CA SER A 98 -8.38 -9.95 2.19
C SER A 98 -7.38 -9.66 1.06
N SER A 99 -7.19 -8.39 0.72
CA SER A 99 -6.21 -7.93 -0.27
C SER A 99 -4.77 -7.88 0.27
N HIS A 100 -4.58 -7.99 1.59
CA HIS A 100 -3.29 -7.85 2.29
C HIS A 100 -2.52 -6.57 1.95
N GLN A 101 -3.25 -5.48 1.64
CA GLN A 101 -2.64 -4.21 1.22
C GLN A 101 -2.11 -3.38 2.40
N TYR A 102 -2.72 -3.53 3.58
CA TYR A 102 -2.37 -2.77 4.78
C TYR A 102 -2.81 -3.52 6.05
N VAL A 103 -2.25 -3.15 7.19
CA VAL A 103 -2.83 -3.41 8.52
C VAL A 103 -3.55 -2.16 8.97
N ALA A 104 -4.81 -2.28 9.39
CA ALA A 104 -5.57 -1.17 9.95
C ALA A 104 -5.71 -1.32 11.46
N ILE A 105 -5.51 -0.22 12.19
CA ILE A 105 -5.86 -0.11 13.61
C ILE A 105 -6.94 0.95 13.81
N GLY A 106 -7.83 0.74 14.76
CA GLY A 106 -8.88 1.71 15.04
C GLY A 106 -9.75 1.35 16.22
N THR A 107 -10.93 1.97 16.25
CA THR A 107 -11.95 1.71 17.26
C THR A 107 -13.25 1.28 16.60
N VAL A 108 -14.27 1.00 17.42
CA VAL A 108 -15.65 0.88 16.95
C VAL A 108 -16.13 2.08 16.11
N LYS A 109 -15.53 3.27 16.32
CA LYS A 109 -15.89 4.50 15.61
C LYS A 109 -15.24 4.62 14.24
N GLY A 110 -14.15 3.89 13.96
CA GLY A 110 -13.47 3.98 12.67
C GLY A 110 -11.97 3.64 12.76
N VAL A 111 -11.33 3.60 11.59
CA VAL A 111 -9.89 3.36 11.45
C VAL A 111 -9.11 4.63 11.78
N LEU A 112 -8.04 4.48 12.57
CA LEU A 112 -7.17 5.55 13.05
C LEU A 112 -5.79 5.53 12.41
N ALA A 113 -5.33 4.38 11.92
CA ALA A 113 -4.13 4.32 11.09
C ALA A 113 -4.17 3.13 10.12
N TYR A 114 -3.48 3.30 9.00
CA TYR A 114 -3.23 2.28 8.00
C TYR A 114 -1.71 2.10 7.85
N PHE A 115 -1.22 0.89 8.08
CA PHE A 115 0.18 0.51 7.91
C PHE A 115 0.32 -0.30 6.62
N SER A 116 0.80 0.34 5.56
CA SER A 116 1.10 -0.27 4.27
C SER A 116 2.60 -0.54 4.15
N VAL A 117 3.02 -1.39 3.21
CA VAL A 117 4.43 -1.84 3.07
C VAL A 117 5.47 -0.71 3.12
N GLY A 118 5.16 0.43 2.50
CA GLY A 118 6.07 1.59 2.38
C GLY A 118 5.66 2.85 3.12
N VAL A 119 4.44 2.88 3.66
CA VAL A 119 3.80 4.13 4.09
C VAL A 119 2.89 3.86 5.28
N VAL A 120 2.84 4.81 6.22
CA VAL A 120 1.85 4.87 7.29
C VAL A 120 0.97 6.10 7.11
N ASP A 121 -0.34 5.87 7.01
CA ASP A 121 -1.35 6.93 7.01
C ASP A 121 -2.00 7.03 8.38
N LEU A 122 -1.77 8.15 9.06
CA LEU A 122 -2.36 8.45 10.37
C LEU A 122 -3.63 9.30 10.20
N GLN A 123 -4.68 8.86 10.87
CA GLN A 123 -5.97 9.54 10.98
C GLN A 123 -6.41 9.59 12.45
N PRO A 124 -5.76 10.42 13.29
CA PRO A 124 -6.17 10.56 14.68
C PRO A 124 -7.60 11.10 14.77
N SER A 125 -8.37 10.59 15.73
CA SER A 125 -9.77 11.01 15.95
C SER A 125 -9.82 12.51 16.30
N GLY A 126 -10.16 13.34 15.30
CA GLY A 126 -10.25 14.80 15.46
C GLY A 126 -8.94 15.56 15.25
N GLY A 127 -7.87 14.91 14.76
CA GLY A 127 -6.59 15.55 14.43
C GLY A 127 -6.33 15.64 12.92
N PRO A 128 -5.35 16.46 12.50
CA PRO A 128 -4.93 16.52 11.10
C PRO A 128 -4.33 15.17 10.68
N LYS A 129 -4.58 14.79 9.42
CA LYS A 129 -3.93 13.61 8.85
C LYS A 129 -2.46 13.87 8.62
N SER A 130 -1.68 12.82 8.78
CA SER A 130 -0.29 12.81 8.36
C SER A 130 0.02 11.49 7.67
N ARG A 131 0.98 11.57 6.75
CA ARG A 131 1.57 10.41 6.10
C ARG A 131 3.04 10.36 6.45
N GLU A 132 3.52 9.18 6.78
CA GLU A 132 4.94 8.92 6.97
C GLU A 132 5.41 7.88 5.95
N LEU A 133 6.48 8.20 5.21
CA LEU A 133 7.13 7.27 4.30
C LEU A 133 8.23 6.54 5.07
N PHE A 134 8.35 5.22 4.88
CA PHE A 134 9.51 4.51 5.41
C PHE A 134 10.77 4.87 4.63
N PRO A 135 11.95 4.94 5.29
CA PRO A 135 13.21 5.29 4.61
C PRO A 135 13.60 4.34 3.47
N ASN A 136 13.16 3.08 3.53
CA ASN A 136 13.41 2.05 2.51
C ASN A 136 12.34 2.03 1.41
N TYR A 137 11.37 2.95 1.43
CA TYR A 137 10.33 2.99 0.43
C TYR A 137 10.85 3.61 -0.87
N ALA A 138 10.95 2.80 -1.92
CA ALA A 138 11.41 3.21 -3.24
C ALA A 138 10.28 3.64 -4.20
N GLY A 139 9.03 3.74 -3.73
CA GLY A 139 7.85 3.83 -4.60
C GLY A 139 7.54 2.48 -5.28
N PRO A 140 6.41 2.34 -6.00
CA PRO A 140 6.23 1.27 -6.94
C PRO A 140 7.22 1.51 -8.08
N THR A 141 7.97 0.45 -8.40
CA THR A 141 8.43 0.28 -9.78
C THR A 141 7.18 0.34 -10.66
N THR A 142 7.05 1.42 -11.41
CA THR A 142 5.90 1.71 -12.25
C THR A 142 5.57 0.48 -13.11
N GLY A 143 4.45 -0.16 -12.81
CA GLY A 143 3.88 -1.22 -13.63
C GLY A 143 3.29 -0.64 -14.91
N THR A 144 4.13 -0.15 -15.81
CA THR A 144 4.11 -0.41 -17.27
C THR A 144 5.45 0.10 -17.86
N ARG A 145 6.55 -0.54 -17.50
CA ARG A 145 7.67 -0.78 -18.41
C ARG A 145 8.35 -2.04 -17.92
N GLY A 146 8.61 -2.96 -18.86
CA GLY A 146 9.14 -4.28 -18.55
C GLY A 146 10.36 -4.20 -17.64
N LYS A 147 10.55 -5.27 -16.85
CA LYS A 147 11.82 -5.71 -16.27
C LYS A 147 12.94 -4.67 -16.47
N THR A 148 13.10 -3.75 -15.52
CA THR A 148 14.35 -2.99 -15.50
C THR A 148 15.42 -3.97 -15.04
N HIS A 149 16.12 -4.48 -16.05
CA HIS A 149 17.39 -5.17 -16.01
C HIS A 149 18.33 -4.45 -15.02
N ALA A 150 18.34 -4.96 -13.80
CA ALA A 150 19.45 -4.81 -12.88
C ALA A 150 19.82 -6.20 -12.34
N GLU A 151 19.72 -7.20 -13.21
CA GLU A 151 20.67 -8.31 -13.22
C GLU A 151 21.72 -7.93 -14.28
N MET A 152 22.94 -8.41 -14.12
CA MET A 152 24.13 -8.01 -14.88
C MET A 152 23.83 -7.96 -16.39
N ASP A 153 24.43 -7.05 -17.17
CA ASP A 153 24.42 -7.08 -18.64
C ASP A 153 25.00 -8.42 -19.13
N GLU A 154 24.18 -9.47 -19.07
CA GLU A 154 24.41 -10.78 -19.62
C GLU A 154 24.25 -10.61 -21.12
N THR A 155 25.38 -10.49 -21.82
CA THR A 155 25.36 -10.41 -23.27
C THR A 155 24.84 -11.75 -23.79
N VAL A 156 23.77 -11.74 -24.60
CA VAL A 156 23.17 -12.96 -25.15
C VAL A 156 23.69 -13.18 -26.57
N CYS A 157 23.97 -14.44 -26.93
CA CYS A 157 24.34 -14.81 -28.29
C CYS A 157 23.19 -14.51 -29.27
N PRO A 158 23.39 -13.73 -30.35
CA PRO A 158 22.31 -13.38 -31.29
C PRO A 158 21.83 -14.54 -32.16
N VAL A 159 22.57 -15.66 -32.21
CA VAL A 159 22.24 -16.84 -33.03
C VAL A 159 21.52 -17.90 -32.20
N HIS A 160 22.05 -18.19 -31.00
CA HIS A 160 21.59 -19.32 -30.18
C HIS A 160 20.78 -18.90 -28.93
N ASN A 161 20.65 -17.59 -28.67
CA ASN A 161 19.85 -17.01 -27.59
C ASN A 161 20.18 -17.51 -26.17
N GLU A 162 21.44 -17.87 -25.95
CA GLU A 162 21.99 -18.26 -24.65
C GLU A 162 22.97 -17.21 -24.11
N VAL A 163 23.10 -17.14 -22.78
CA VAL A 163 23.96 -16.16 -22.08
C VAL A 163 25.42 -16.44 -22.41
N LEU A 164 26.13 -15.42 -22.89
CA LEU A 164 27.53 -15.53 -23.24
C LEU A 164 28.40 -15.60 -21.99
N PRO A 165 29.39 -16.50 -21.95
CA PRO A 165 30.48 -16.42 -20.98
C PRO A 165 31.32 -15.14 -21.22
N ALA A 166 32.19 -14.79 -20.26
CA ALA A 166 33.04 -13.59 -20.34
C ALA A 166 33.96 -13.52 -21.58
N THR A 167 34.12 -14.62 -22.32
CA THR A 167 34.83 -14.68 -23.60
C THR A 167 34.07 -14.04 -24.76
N GLY A 168 32.76 -13.80 -24.60
CA GLY A 168 31.90 -13.17 -25.62
C GLY A 168 31.49 -14.09 -26.77
N VAL A 169 31.70 -15.41 -26.67
CA VAL A 169 31.35 -16.41 -27.68
C VAL A 169 30.70 -17.62 -27.01
N CYS A 170 29.55 -18.09 -27.51
CA CYS A 170 28.88 -19.30 -26.99
C CYS A 170 29.52 -20.57 -27.56
N ASP A 171 29.35 -21.70 -26.86
CA ASP A 171 29.95 -23.00 -27.21
C ASP A 171 29.56 -23.52 -28.61
N TYR A 172 28.48 -23.00 -29.19
CA TYR A 172 27.98 -23.37 -30.52
C TYR A 172 28.40 -22.41 -31.65
N CYS A 173 29.05 -21.28 -31.34
CA CYS A 173 29.59 -20.34 -32.32
C CYS A 173 31.10 -20.60 -32.48
N THR A 174 31.44 -21.71 -33.14
CA THR A 174 32.82 -22.02 -33.55
C THR A 174 33.28 -21.18 -34.72
#